data_AF-A0A2E9MVY7-F1
#
_entry.id   AF-A0A2E9MVY7-F1
#
_cell.length_a   1.000
_cell.length_b   1.000
_cell.length_c   1.000
_cell.angle_alpha   90.00
_cell.angle_beta   90.00
_cell.angle_gamma   90.00
#
_symmetry.space_group_name_H-M   'P 1'
#
loop_
_entity.id
_entity.type
_entity.pdbx_description
1 polymer ?
#
loop_
_entity_poly.entity_id
_entity_poly.type
_entity_poly.pdbx_seq_one_letter_code
_entity_poly.pdbx_strand_id
1 'polypeptide(L)'
;MIKDDTRKLLMPTTVRPARQLLSVLLLSTLVACGAESAREAALAEEEAARIAAAQMAARVAAEEERERATERERERIAQAEQRERQRRERELERQQADARAEAERREREDAVRRDQERLAAAAAAEAEREEKLERIVLLEAQLATIQAETSADEERALVLQQAIQAAEDLLEALADEAAKYESTDETGNTLDPLAKDLIAELEARKNELVERASAQ
;
A
#
# COMPACT_ATOMS: atom_id res chain seq x y z
N MET A 1 -10.31 -117.95 -53.53
CA MET A 1 -8.89 -118.26 -53.84
C MET A 1 -8.25 -118.65 -52.51
N ILE A 2 -7.84 -119.89 -52.23
CA ILE A 2 -7.27 -120.98 -53.08
C ILE A 2 -5.98 -120.48 -53.75
N LYS A 3 -4.78 -121.02 -53.54
CA LYS A 3 -4.29 -122.26 -52.85
C LYS A 3 -3.49 -121.91 -51.56
N ASP A 4 -3.25 -122.79 -50.58
CA ASP A 4 -2.49 -124.07 -50.59
C ASP A 4 -1.03 -123.87 -51.09
N ASP A 5 0.01 -124.54 -50.58
CA ASP A 5 0.11 -125.99 -50.37
C ASP A 5 1.00 -126.40 -49.16
N THR A 6 1.27 -127.70 -49.05
CA THR A 6 1.67 -128.44 -47.85
C THR A 6 2.93 -129.27 -48.06
N ARG A 7 3.65 -129.59 -46.96
CA ARG A 7 4.29 -130.88 -46.58
C ARG A 7 5.18 -130.62 -45.34
N LYS A 8 5.16 -131.42 -44.24
CA LYS A 8 5.45 -132.88 -44.07
C LYS A 8 6.93 -133.19 -44.42
N LEU A 9 7.73 -133.93 -43.64
CA LEU A 9 7.48 -135.04 -42.70
C LEU A 9 8.47 -135.12 -41.49
N LEU A 10 8.11 -135.92 -40.47
CA LEU A 10 8.94 -136.79 -39.59
C LEU A 10 10.13 -136.26 -38.74
N MET A 11 9.88 -136.06 -37.43
CA MET A 11 10.32 -136.88 -36.25
C MET A 11 11.45 -137.95 -36.43
N PRO A 12 12.19 -138.39 -35.36
CA PRO A 12 12.03 -138.13 -33.89
C PRO A 12 13.33 -137.94 -33.03
N THR A 13 13.16 -137.83 -31.68
CA THR A 13 14.12 -138.13 -30.56
C THR A 13 15.43 -137.32 -30.44
N THR A 14 15.92 -136.80 -29.29
CA THR A 14 15.50 -136.74 -27.85
C THR A 14 16.02 -135.37 -27.25
N VAL A 15 16.39 -135.03 -25.98
CA VAL A 15 16.71 -135.69 -24.68
C VAL A 15 16.45 -134.75 -23.46
N ARG A 16 15.45 -135.06 -22.61
CA ARG A 16 15.33 -134.76 -21.14
C ARG A 16 15.46 -133.27 -20.62
N PRO A 17 15.28 -132.96 -19.30
CA PRO A 17 14.58 -131.72 -18.90
C PRO A 17 15.35 -130.75 -17.97
N ALA A 18 15.01 -129.45 -18.05
CA ALA A 18 15.28 -128.43 -17.01
C ALA A 18 14.54 -127.09 -17.22
N ARG A 19 14.31 -126.67 -18.48
CA ARG A 19 14.16 -125.25 -18.83
C ARG A 19 12.80 -124.56 -18.56
N GLN A 20 11.71 -125.27 -18.32
CA GLN A 20 10.36 -124.65 -18.29
C GLN A 20 9.97 -123.93 -16.99
N LEU A 21 10.57 -124.26 -15.84
CA LEU A 21 10.28 -123.56 -14.58
C LEU A 21 10.93 -122.16 -14.52
N LEU A 22 12.06 -121.97 -15.21
CA LEU A 22 12.83 -120.73 -15.18
C LEU A 22 12.18 -119.62 -16.04
N SER A 23 11.49 -119.98 -17.12
CA SER A 23 10.72 -119.02 -17.94
C SER A 23 9.46 -118.50 -17.26
N VAL A 24 8.77 -119.32 -16.46
CA VAL A 24 7.58 -118.87 -15.71
C VAL A 24 7.98 -117.89 -14.61
N LEU A 25 9.08 -118.16 -13.90
CA LEU A 25 9.58 -117.29 -12.83
C LEU A 25 9.98 -115.89 -13.34
N LEU A 26 10.61 -115.79 -14.52
CA LEU A 26 10.96 -114.52 -15.15
C LEU A 26 9.74 -113.70 -15.60
N LEU A 27 8.65 -114.35 -16.01
CA LEU A 27 7.43 -113.65 -16.41
C LEU A 27 6.68 -113.06 -15.20
N SER A 28 6.72 -113.73 -14.04
CA SER A 28 6.13 -113.20 -12.81
C SER A 28 6.82 -111.93 -12.28
N THR A 29 8.13 -111.77 -12.44
CA THR A 29 8.82 -110.53 -12.02
C THR A 29 8.54 -109.36 -12.96
N LEU A 30 8.45 -109.60 -14.27
CA LEU A 30 8.11 -108.57 -15.26
C LEU A 30 6.70 -108.00 -15.04
N VAL A 31 5.71 -108.83 -14.70
CA VAL A 31 4.34 -108.37 -14.41
C VAL A 31 4.26 -107.62 -13.08
N ALA A 32 5.04 -108.01 -12.06
CA ALA A 32 5.12 -107.28 -10.80
C ALA A 32 5.66 -105.85 -11.01
N CYS A 33 6.82 -105.71 -11.65
CA CYS A 33 7.42 -104.40 -11.96
C CYS A 33 6.56 -103.55 -12.91
N GLY A 34 5.74 -104.18 -13.78
CA GLY A 34 4.76 -103.47 -14.62
C GLY A 34 3.58 -102.90 -13.84
N ALA A 35 3.12 -103.58 -12.79
CA ALA A 35 2.05 -103.08 -11.91
C ALA A 35 2.55 -102.02 -10.91
N GLU A 36 3.83 -102.08 -10.55
CA GLU A 36 4.50 -101.10 -9.68
C GLU A 36 4.80 -99.81 -10.47
N SER A 37 5.44 -99.90 -11.63
CA SER A 37 5.73 -98.72 -12.48
C SER A 37 4.48 -98.02 -13.01
N ALA A 38 3.37 -98.74 -13.24
CA ALA A 38 2.08 -98.11 -13.57
C ALA A 38 1.48 -97.30 -12.40
N ARG A 39 1.77 -97.67 -11.14
CA ARG A 39 1.36 -96.92 -9.95
C ARG A 39 2.28 -95.73 -9.71
N GLU A 40 3.59 -95.92 -9.89
CA GLU A 40 4.57 -94.82 -9.84
C GLU A 40 4.28 -93.77 -10.91
N ALA A 41 3.91 -94.17 -12.14
CA ALA A 41 3.49 -93.26 -13.19
C ALA A 41 2.21 -92.49 -12.83
N ALA A 42 1.18 -93.16 -12.30
CA ALA A 42 -0.05 -92.50 -11.87
C ALA A 42 0.16 -91.52 -10.70
N LEU A 43 1.05 -91.86 -9.75
CA LEU A 43 1.45 -90.97 -8.66
C LEU A 43 2.27 -89.79 -9.20
N ALA A 44 3.18 -90.00 -10.15
CA ALA A 44 3.96 -88.94 -10.79
C ALA A 44 3.08 -87.99 -11.63
N GLU A 45 2.03 -88.50 -12.29
CA GLU A 45 1.02 -87.66 -12.96
C GLU A 45 0.20 -86.84 -11.94
N GLU A 46 -0.20 -87.43 -10.80
CA GLU A 46 -0.90 -86.68 -9.75
C GLU A 46 0.00 -85.62 -9.10
N GLU A 47 1.26 -85.95 -8.81
CA GLU A 47 2.25 -84.99 -8.29
C GLU A 47 2.57 -83.90 -9.31
N ALA A 48 2.72 -84.22 -10.59
CA ALA A 48 2.88 -83.23 -11.66
C ALA A 48 1.65 -82.30 -11.77
N ALA A 49 0.43 -82.85 -11.65
CA ALA A 49 -0.79 -82.05 -11.63
C ALA A 49 -0.88 -81.14 -10.40
N ARG A 50 -0.52 -81.65 -9.21
CA ARG A 50 -0.43 -80.87 -7.95
C ARG A 50 0.62 -79.76 -8.05
N ILE A 51 1.79 -80.04 -8.63
CA ILE A 51 2.87 -79.05 -8.85
C ILE A 51 2.43 -78.00 -9.88
N ALA A 52 1.76 -78.40 -10.97
CA ALA A 52 1.23 -77.46 -11.96
C ALA A 52 0.15 -76.54 -11.34
N ALA A 53 -0.77 -77.09 -10.54
CA ALA A 53 -1.76 -76.32 -9.80
C ALA A 53 -1.11 -75.34 -8.80
N ALA A 54 -0.09 -75.79 -8.06
CA ALA A 54 0.66 -74.94 -7.13
C ALA A 54 1.43 -73.81 -7.86
N GLN A 55 2.04 -74.09 -9.02
CA GLN A 55 2.69 -73.06 -9.83
C GLN A 55 1.69 -72.04 -10.41
N MET A 56 0.50 -72.48 -10.82
CA MET A 56 -0.55 -71.56 -11.29
C MET A 56 -1.08 -70.70 -10.13
N ALA A 57 -1.34 -71.28 -8.96
CA ALA A 57 -1.72 -70.53 -7.76
C ALA A 57 -0.64 -69.52 -7.34
N ALA A 58 0.64 -69.88 -7.40
CA ALA A 58 1.75 -68.98 -7.11
C ALA A 58 1.88 -67.82 -8.12
N ARG A 59 1.56 -68.05 -9.41
CA ARG A 59 1.52 -66.99 -10.43
C ARG A 59 0.38 -66.01 -10.17
N VAL A 60 -0.84 -66.51 -9.94
CA VAL A 60 -2.00 -65.69 -9.62
C VAL A 60 -1.76 -64.87 -8.35
N ALA A 61 -1.23 -65.47 -7.28
CA ALA A 61 -0.88 -64.74 -6.06
C ALA A 61 0.17 -63.64 -6.30
N ALA A 62 1.21 -63.91 -7.11
CA ALA A 62 2.22 -62.92 -7.45
C ALA A 62 1.70 -61.80 -8.38
N GLU A 63 0.66 -62.07 -9.18
CA GLU A 63 -0.03 -61.07 -9.99
C GLU A 63 -0.96 -60.21 -9.12
N GLU A 64 -1.77 -60.81 -8.24
CA GLU A 64 -2.57 -60.09 -7.23
C GLU A 64 -1.72 -59.18 -6.31
N GLU A 65 -0.54 -59.66 -5.87
CA GLU A 65 0.37 -58.83 -5.05
C GLU A 65 0.93 -57.63 -5.80
N ARG A 66 1.20 -57.78 -7.11
CA ARG A 66 1.62 -56.66 -7.98
C ARG A 66 0.49 -55.67 -8.20
N GLU A 67 -0.72 -56.14 -8.48
CA GLU A 67 -1.89 -55.27 -8.63
C GLU A 67 -2.12 -54.46 -7.35
N ARG A 68 -2.22 -55.12 -6.19
CA ARG A 68 -2.33 -54.49 -4.87
C ARG A 68 -1.19 -53.51 -4.57
N ALA A 69 0.02 -53.77 -5.05
CA ALA A 69 1.14 -52.84 -4.91
C ALA A 69 0.94 -51.57 -5.78
N THR A 70 0.55 -51.73 -7.04
CA THR A 70 0.28 -50.59 -7.95
C THR A 70 -0.95 -49.77 -7.52
N GLU A 71 -1.97 -50.39 -6.93
CA GLU A 71 -3.11 -49.68 -6.34
C GLU A 71 -2.66 -48.81 -5.17
N ARG A 72 -1.93 -49.37 -4.21
CA ARG A 72 -1.36 -48.62 -3.07
C ARG A 72 -0.40 -47.52 -3.51
N GLU A 73 0.31 -47.68 -4.62
CA GLU A 73 1.15 -46.64 -5.21
C GLU A 73 0.30 -45.50 -5.82
N ARG A 74 -0.74 -45.84 -6.60
CA ARG A 74 -1.71 -44.87 -7.14
C ARG A 74 -2.42 -44.10 -6.02
N GLU A 75 -2.84 -44.76 -4.95
CA GLU A 75 -3.42 -44.13 -3.76
C GLU A 75 -2.44 -43.14 -3.10
N ARG A 76 -1.16 -43.53 -2.96
CA ARG A 76 -0.12 -42.64 -2.39
C ARG A 76 0.12 -41.41 -3.26
N ILE A 77 0.16 -41.58 -4.57
CA ILE A 77 0.33 -40.46 -5.53
C ILE A 77 -0.89 -39.54 -5.46
N ALA A 78 -2.11 -40.07 -5.51
CA ALA A 78 -3.34 -39.28 -5.41
C ALA A 78 -3.43 -38.51 -4.06
N GLN A 79 -3.06 -39.15 -2.95
CA GLN A 79 -3.00 -38.48 -1.65
C GLN A 79 -1.89 -37.40 -1.59
N ALA A 80 -0.75 -37.61 -2.26
CA ALA A 80 0.31 -36.61 -2.34
C ALA A 80 -0.14 -35.39 -3.17
N GLU A 81 -0.74 -35.61 -4.34
CA GLU A 81 -1.33 -34.55 -5.16
C GLU A 81 -2.42 -33.78 -4.41
N GLN A 82 -3.33 -34.46 -3.72
CA GLN A 82 -4.40 -33.80 -2.96
C GLN A 82 -3.82 -32.91 -1.84
N ARG A 83 -2.78 -33.39 -1.14
CA ARG A 83 -2.07 -32.60 -0.11
C ARG A 83 -1.30 -31.43 -0.72
N GLU A 84 -0.79 -31.56 -1.95
CA GLU A 84 -0.12 -30.45 -2.64
C GLU A 84 -1.12 -29.39 -3.09
N ARG A 85 -2.24 -29.79 -3.70
CA ARG A 85 -3.35 -28.89 -4.10
C ARG A 85 -3.85 -28.09 -2.90
N GLN A 86 -4.14 -28.75 -1.77
CA GLN A 86 -4.51 -28.09 -0.51
C GLN A 86 -3.44 -27.17 0.08
N ARG A 87 -2.15 -27.41 -0.19
CA ARG A 87 -1.07 -26.49 0.21
C ARG A 87 -1.07 -25.24 -0.67
N ARG A 88 -1.12 -25.42 -1.99
CA ARG A 88 -1.16 -24.32 -2.98
C ARG A 88 -2.40 -23.44 -2.77
N GLU A 89 -3.57 -24.04 -2.53
CA GLU A 89 -4.82 -23.33 -2.21
C GLU A 89 -4.66 -22.46 -0.96
N ARG A 90 -4.19 -23.03 0.16
CA ARG A 90 -3.95 -22.29 1.41
C ARG A 90 -2.86 -21.23 1.30
N GLU A 91 -1.88 -21.42 0.41
CA GLU A 91 -0.83 -20.44 0.14
C GLU A 91 -1.39 -19.26 -0.66
N LEU A 92 -2.23 -19.51 -1.67
CA LEU A 92 -2.95 -18.47 -2.41
C LEU A 92 -3.96 -17.71 -1.52
N GLU A 93 -4.65 -18.40 -0.62
CA GLU A 93 -5.54 -17.76 0.38
C GLU A 93 -4.76 -16.81 1.30
N ARG A 94 -3.58 -17.23 1.78
CA ARG A 94 -2.69 -16.39 2.60
C ARG A 94 -2.16 -15.20 1.82
N GLN A 95 -1.58 -15.41 0.64
CA GLN A 95 -1.10 -14.34 -0.23
C GLN A 95 -2.19 -13.31 -0.55
N GLN A 96 -3.44 -13.75 -0.75
CA GLN A 96 -4.58 -12.83 -0.92
C GLN A 96 -4.98 -12.11 0.37
N ALA A 97 -4.94 -12.77 1.53
CA ALA A 97 -5.23 -12.13 2.81
C ALA A 97 -4.17 -11.09 3.18
N ASP A 98 -2.89 -11.44 3.04
CA ASP A 98 -1.74 -10.57 3.29
C ASP A 98 -1.75 -9.35 2.35
N ALA A 99 -2.00 -9.55 1.06
CA ALA A 99 -2.11 -8.46 0.09
C ALA A 99 -3.30 -7.51 0.36
N ARG A 100 -4.43 -8.03 0.86
CA ARG A 100 -5.57 -7.19 1.29
C ARG A 100 -5.24 -6.39 2.56
N ALA A 101 -4.61 -7.04 3.54
CA ALA A 101 -4.19 -6.38 4.78
C ALA A 101 -3.11 -5.30 4.53
N GLU A 102 -2.20 -5.53 3.58
CA GLU A 102 -1.22 -4.51 3.17
C GLU A 102 -1.88 -3.36 2.40
N ALA A 103 -2.83 -3.64 1.50
CA ALA A 103 -3.59 -2.60 0.80
C ALA A 103 -4.38 -1.71 1.77
N GLU A 104 -5.10 -2.31 2.73
CA GLU A 104 -5.85 -1.61 3.77
C GLU A 104 -4.92 -0.78 4.67
N ARG A 105 -3.75 -1.29 5.02
CA ARG A 105 -2.71 -0.52 5.75
C ARG A 105 -2.24 0.69 4.95
N ARG A 106 -1.88 0.49 3.68
CA ARG A 106 -1.43 1.57 2.79
C ARG A 106 -2.50 2.64 2.64
N GLU A 107 -3.77 2.27 2.46
CA GLU A 107 -4.90 3.20 2.39
C GLU A 107 -5.05 4.04 3.67
N ARG A 108 -4.95 3.41 4.86
CA ARG A 108 -4.97 4.10 6.16
C ARG A 108 -3.78 5.05 6.34
N GLU A 109 -2.58 4.62 5.97
CA GLU A 109 -1.35 5.41 6.06
C GLU A 109 -1.40 6.63 5.11
N ASP A 110 -1.94 6.44 3.90
CA ASP A 110 -2.21 7.51 2.93
C ASP A 110 -3.31 8.48 3.41
N ALA A 111 -4.37 7.99 4.06
CA ALA A 111 -5.43 8.82 4.63
C ALA A 111 -4.90 9.69 5.78
N VAL A 112 -4.15 9.09 6.72
CA VAL A 112 -3.48 9.82 7.81
C VAL A 112 -2.53 10.88 7.27
N ARG A 113 -1.75 10.57 6.22
CA ARG A 113 -0.86 11.57 5.61
C ARG A 113 -1.64 12.72 4.98
N ARG A 114 -2.73 12.46 4.24
CA ARG A 114 -3.59 13.53 3.67
C ARG A 114 -4.21 14.41 4.75
N ASP A 115 -4.65 13.85 5.88
CA ASP A 115 -5.21 14.66 6.97
C ASP A 115 -4.11 15.45 7.72
N GLN A 116 -2.90 14.91 7.85
CA GLN A 116 -1.73 15.68 8.33
C GLN A 116 -1.35 16.82 7.38
N GLU A 117 -1.32 16.57 6.07
CA GLU A 117 -1.09 17.58 5.01
C GLU A 117 -2.15 18.70 5.10
N ARG A 118 -3.43 18.36 5.28
CA ARG A 118 -4.53 19.32 5.46
C ARG A 118 -4.42 20.13 6.74
N LEU A 119 -4.09 19.49 7.86
CA LEU A 119 -3.92 20.18 9.15
C LEU A 119 -2.70 21.13 9.13
N ALA A 120 -1.60 20.72 8.51
CA ALA A 120 -0.42 21.56 8.33
C ALA A 120 -0.72 22.77 7.42
N ALA A 121 -1.45 22.57 6.32
CA ALA A 121 -1.89 23.66 5.44
C ALA A 121 -2.83 24.65 6.15
N ALA A 122 -3.76 24.14 6.98
CA ALA A 122 -4.65 25.00 7.77
C ALA A 122 -3.89 25.80 8.83
N ALA A 123 -2.94 25.18 9.54
CA ALA A 123 -2.11 25.86 10.54
C ALA A 123 -1.21 26.94 9.90
N ALA A 124 -0.63 26.68 8.73
CA ALA A 124 0.15 27.67 7.98
C ALA A 124 -0.72 28.85 7.50
N ALA A 125 -1.94 28.59 7.01
CA ALA A 125 -2.86 29.64 6.59
C ALA A 125 -3.36 30.51 7.74
N GLU A 126 -3.55 29.93 8.94
CA GLU A 126 -3.93 30.71 10.12
C GLU A 126 -2.75 31.55 10.64
N ALA A 127 -1.53 31.03 10.66
CA ALA A 127 -0.34 31.81 11.02
C ALA A 127 -0.11 33.00 10.05
N GLU A 128 -0.30 32.78 8.74
CA GLU A 128 -0.25 33.86 7.73
C GLU A 128 -1.38 34.88 7.92
N ARG A 129 -2.53 34.46 8.46
CA ARG A 129 -3.65 35.34 8.81
C ARG A 129 -3.35 36.15 10.08
N GLU A 130 -2.76 35.55 11.11
CA GLU A 130 -2.35 36.22 12.34
C GLU A 130 -1.29 37.30 12.06
N GLU A 131 -0.23 36.99 11.31
CA GLU A 131 0.80 37.96 10.90
C GLU A 131 0.19 39.18 10.18
N LYS A 132 -0.77 38.94 9.27
CA LYS A 132 -1.48 40.01 8.55
C LYS A 132 -2.36 40.85 9.48
N LEU A 133 -2.98 40.27 10.49
CA LEU A 133 -3.79 41.00 11.47
C LEU A 133 -2.91 41.86 12.40
N GLU A 134 -1.79 41.33 12.88
CA GLU A 134 -0.79 42.14 13.61
C GLU A 134 -0.28 43.30 12.76
N ARG A 135 -0.01 43.04 11.47
CA ARG A 135 0.42 44.09 10.53
C ARG A 135 -0.66 45.15 10.28
N ILE A 136 -1.94 44.78 10.24
CA ILE A 136 -3.06 45.71 10.13
C ILE A 136 -3.13 46.60 11.38
N VAL A 137 -3.10 46.02 12.59
CA VAL A 137 -3.15 46.79 13.85
C VAL A 137 -1.99 47.80 13.95
N LEU A 138 -0.78 47.41 13.52
CA LEU A 138 0.36 48.33 13.45
C LEU A 138 0.13 49.49 12.47
N LEU A 139 -0.45 49.22 11.31
CA LEU A 139 -0.74 50.25 10.29
C LEU A 139 -1.91 51.15 10.71
N GLU A 140 -2.93 50.63 11.38
CA GLU A 140 -4.03 51.40 11.96
C GLU A 140 -3.53 52.36 13.04
N ALA A 141 -2.62 51.91 13.91
CA ALA A 141 -1.96 52.77 14.90
C ALA A 141 -1.11 53.87 14.23
N GLN A 142 -0.35 53.54 13.18
CA GLN A 142 0.42 54.54 12.41
C GLN A 142 -0.48 55.57 11.72
N LEU A 143 -1.60 55.14 11.14
CA LEU A 143 -2.58 56.04 10.53
C LEU A 143 -3.24 56.96 11.57
N ALA A 144 -3.55 56.46 12.77
CA ALA A 144 -4.09 57.28 13.85
C ALA A 144 -3.10 58.37 14.31
N THR A 145 -1.80 58.05 14.41
CA THR A 145 -0.75 59.05 14.69
C THR A 145 -0.66 60.10 13.58
N ILE A 146 -0.57 59.68 12.32
CA ILE A 146 -0.46 60.59 11.17
C ILE A 146 -1.71 61.49 11.05
N GLN A 147 -2.91 60.97 11.34
CA GLN A 147 -4.13 61.76 11.36
C GLN A 147 -4.14 62.82 12.48
N ALA A 148 -3.65 62.48 13.67
CA ALA A 148 -3.51 63.44 14.77
C ALA A 148 -2.50 64.54 14.42
N GLU A 149 -1.32 64.16 13.93
CA GLU A 149 -0.27 65.09 13.47
C GLU A 149 -0.80 66.02 12.36
N THR A 150 -1.47 65.47 11.35
CA THR A 150 -2.08 66.27 10.26
C THR A 150 -3.11 67.26 10.80
N SER A 151 -3.99 66.84 11.72
CA SER A 151 -4.99 67.74 12.29
C SER A 151 -4.38 68.89 13.12
N ALA A 152 -3.28 68.62 13.83
CA ALA A 152 -2.55 69.66 14.57
C ALA A 152 -1.86 70.65 13.62
N ASP A 153 -1.23 70.16 12.54
CA ASP A 153 -0.63 71.02 11.50
C ASP A 153 -1.70 71.85 10.75
N GLU A 154 -2.89 71.29 10.49
CA GLU A 154 -4.02 72.03 9.89
C GLU A 154 -4.55 73.14 10.83
N GLU A 155 -4.79 72.85 12.11
CA GLU A 155 -5.17 73.87 13.10
C GLU A 155 -4.11 74.97 13.21
N ARG A 156 -2.84 74.59 13.29
CA ARG A 156 -1.70 75.51 13.38
C ARG A 156 -1.57 76.39 12.14
N ALA A 157 -1.76 75.82 10.95
CA ALA A 157 -1.75 76.58 9.69
C ALA A 157 -2.88 77.62 9.65
N LEU A 158 -4.07 77.30 10.16
CA LEU A 158 -5.18 78.25 10.28
C LEU A 158 -4.87 79.39 11.26
N VAL A 159 -4.24 79.11 12.41
CA VAL A 159 -3.80 80.15 13.37
C VAL A 159 -2.71 81.03 12.75
N LEU A 160 -1.75 80.45 12.03
CA LEU A 160 -0.72 81.23 11.30
C LEU A 160 -1.33 82.11 10.20
N GLN A 161 -2.35 81.64 9.48
CA GLN A 161 -3.05 82.45 8.49
C GLN A 161 -3.80 83.63 9.15
N GLN A 162 -4.39 83.44 10.33
CA GLN A 162 -4.97 84.52 11.12
C GLN A 162 -3.91 85.51 11.63
N ALA A 163 -2.72 85.03 12.01
CA ALA A 163 -1.60 85.87 12.42
C ALA A 163 -1.06 86.72 11.26
N ILE A 164 -1.03 86.17 10.04
CA ILE A 164 -0.67 86.90 8.81
C ILE A 164 -1.69 88.00 8.54
N GLN A 165 -3.00 87.71 8.55
CA GLN A 165 -4.04 88.73 8.38
C GLN A 165 -3.90 89.85 9.42
N ALA A 166 -3.72 89.52 10.70
CA ALA A 166 -3.54 90.52 11.76
C ALA A 166 -2.23 91.34 11.60
N ALA A 167 -1.21 90.81 10.91
CA ALA A 167 -0.01 91.56 10.55
C ALA A 167 -0.24 92.47 9.33
N GLU A 168 -1.06 92.06 8.36
CA GLU A 168 -1.46 92.87 7.20
C GLU A 168 -2.37 94.04 7.65
N ASP A 169 -3.38 93.76 8.47
CA ASP A 169 -4.25 94.76 9.12
C ASP A 169 -3.42 95.82 9.87
N LEU A 170 -2.38 95.37 10.61
CA LEU A 170 -1.46 96.23 11.35
C LEU A 170 -0.56 97.07 10.44
N LEU A 171 -0.09 96.52 9.31
CA LEU A 171 0.73 97.24 8.35
C LEU A 171 -0.06 98.34 7.63
N GLU A 172 -1.32 98.09 7.30
CA GLU A 172 -2.23 99.10 6.74
C GLU A 172 -2.47 100.23 7.76
N ALA A 173 -2.84 99.89 9.01
CA ALA A 173 -3.05 100.86 10.08
C ALA A 173 -1.79 101.70 10.40
N LEU A 174 -0.59 101.11 10.32
CA LEU A 174 0.68 101.82 10.49
C LEU A 174 1.02 102.74 9.31
N ALA A 175 0.64 102.37 8.07
CA ALA A 175 0.82 103.22 6.89
C ALA A 175 -0.10 104.44 6.92
N ASP A 176 -1.38 104.24 7.25
CA ASP A 176 -2.35 105.31 7.46
C ASP A 176 -1.92 106.26 8.59
N GLU A 177 -1.45 105.73 9.72
CA GLU A 177 -0.94 106.52 10.83
C GLU A 177 0.32 107.31 10.45
N ALA A 178 1.23 106.73 9.63
CA ALA A 178 2.41 107.43 9.13
C ALA A 178 2.03 108.63 8.24
N ALA A 179 1.04 108.48 7.35
CA ALA A 179 0.58 109.55 6.47
C ALA A 179 0.04 110.78 7.23
N LYS A 180 -0.57 110.58 8.42
CA LYS A 180 -1.05 111.70 9.26
C LYS A 180 0.07 112.63 9.71
N TYR A 181 1.28 112.11 9.92
CA TYR A 181 2.44 112.94 10.31
C TYR A 181 2.98 113.82 9.16
N GLU A 182 2.56 113.57 7.91
CA GLU A 182 2.83 114.47 6.77
C GLU A 182 1.89 115.70 6.76
N SER A 183 0.80 115.66 7.52
CA SER A 183 -0.26 116.70 7.55
C SER A 183 -0.46 117.29 8.95
N THR A 184 0.36 118.28 9.30
CA THR A 184 0.35 118.95 10.61
C THR A 184 -0.13 120.41 10.58
N ASP A 185 -0.62 120.90 11.72
CA ASP A 185 -1.02 122.29 11.94
C ASP A 185 0.16 123.23 12.22
N GLU A 186 -0.10 124.54 12.34
CA GLU A 186 0.92 125.57 12.64
C GLU A 186 1.61 125.38 14.02
N THR A 187 1.06 124.51 14.88
CA THR A 187 1.64 124.14 16.18
C THR A 187 2.31 122.76 16.21
N GLY A 188 2.30 122.04 15.09
CA GLY A 188 2.94 120.74 14.91
C GLY A 188 2.11 119.52 15.33
N ASN A 189 0.80 119.67 15.58
CA ASN A 189 -0.09 118.52 15.81
C ASN A 189 -0.59 117.96 14.48
N THR A 190 -0.91 116.66 14.40
CA THR A 190 -1.55 116.07 13.22
C THR A 190 -2.98 116.59 13.07
N LEU A 191 -3.41 116.87 11.83
CA LEU A 191 -4.77 117.33 11.55
C LEU A 191 -5.82 116.23 11.82
N ASP A 192 -5.46 114.99 11.53
CA ASP A 192 -6.26 113.80 11.82
C ASP A 192 -5.86 113.13 13.15
N PRO A 193 -6.81 112.49 13.86
CA PRO A 193 -6.54 111.82 15.13
C PRO A 193 -5.70 110.55 14.96
N LEU A 194 -4.76 110.38 15.90
CA LEU A 194 -3.82 109.26 15.96
C LEU A 194 -4.50 107.97 16.47
N ALA A 195 -4.34 106.86 15.75
CA ALA A 195 -5.05 105.58 15.94
C ALA A 195 -4.27 104.58 16.83
N LYS A 196 -3.56 105.09 17.84
CA LYS A 196 -2.58 104.34 18.63
C LYS A 196 -3.17 103.13 19.36
N ASP A 197 -4.40 103.25 19.86
CA ASP A 197 -5.08 102.16 20.57
C ASP A 197 -5.41 100.99 19.64
N LEU A 198 -5.83 101.28 18.39
CA LEU A 198 -6.08 100.27 17.35
C LEU A 198 -4.78 99.56 16.93
N ILE A 199 -3.69 100.32 16.76
CA ILE A 199 -2.37 99.76 16.45
C ILE A 199 -1.89 98.82 17.56
N ALA A 200 -2.09 99.21 18.83
CA ALA A 200 -1.76 98.38 19.99
C ALA A 200 -2.64 97.11 20.07
N GLU A 201 -3.93 97.20 19.76
CA GLU A 201 -4.84 96.04 19.70
C GLU A 201 -4.42 95.05 18.60
N LEU A 202 -4.15 95.54 17.39
CA LEU A 202 -3.70 94.73 16.26
C LEU A 202 -2.33 94.09 16.52
N GLU A 203 -1.37 94.82 17.10
CA GLU A 203 -0.09 94.25 17.51
C GLU A 203 -0.26 93.15 18.57
N ALA A 204 -1.07 93.39 19.60
CA ALA A 204 -1.34 92.41 20.65
C ALA A 204 -2.00 91.15 20.09
N ARG A 205 -3.03 91.29 19.24
CA ARG A 205 -3.73 90.18 18.57
C ARG A 205 -2.78 89.37 17.67
N LYS A 206 -1.92 90.04 16.90
CA LYS A 206 -0.88 89.41 16.07
C LYS A 206 0.12 88.64 16.94
N ASN A 207 0.58 89.21 18.06
CA ASN A 207 1.49 88.52 18.99
C ASN A 207 0.82 87.28 19.61
N GLU A 208 -0.43 87.40 20.10
CA GLU A 208 -1.21 86.30 20.69
C GLU A 208 -1.37 85.11 19.71
N LEU A 209 -1.66 85.40 18.43
CA LEU A 209 -1.81 84.38 17.40
C LEU A 209 -0.48 83.68 17.06
N VAL A 210 0.63 84.42 17.01
CA VAL A 210 1.97 83.83 16.85
C VAL A 210 2.36 82.97 18.05
N GLU A 211 2.10 83.44 19.28
CA GLU A 211 2.34 82.65 20.49
C GLU A 211 1.50 81.37 20.50
N ARG A 212 0.21 81.45 20.17
CA ARG A 212 -0.69 80.29 20.03
C ARG A 212 -0.16 79.27 19.02
N ALA A 213 0.24 79.70 17.83
CA ALA A 213 0.84 78.82 16.81
C ALA A 213 2.26 78.31 17.15
N SER A 214 2.87 78.80 18.22
CA SER A 214 4.16 78.31 18.75
C SER A 214 4.02 77.39 19.98
N ALA A 215 2.84 77.43 20.63
CA ALA A 215 2.46 76.58 21.75
C ALA A 215 1.63 75.34 21.33
N GLN A 216 1.26 75.28 20.04
CA GLN A 216 0.81 74.09 19.30
C GLN A 216 2.02 73.42 18.63
#